data_AF-A0A2V9SRV7-F1
#
_entry.id   AF-A0A2V9SRV7-F1
#
_cell.length_a   1.000
_cell.length_b   1.000
_cell.length_c   1.000
_cell.angle_alpha   90.00
_cell.angle_beta   90.00
_cell.angle_gamma   90.00
#
_symmetry.space_group_name_H-M   'P 1'
#
loop_
_entity.id
_entity.type
_entity.pdbx_description
1 polymer ?
#
loop_
_entity_poly.entity_id
_entity_poly.type
_entity_poly.pdbx_seq_one_letter_code
_entity_poly.pdbx_strand_id
1 'polypeptide(L)'
;MTQEEIRLAESRDRKKHWKRWGPYLGERAWGTVREDYSPYGNAWEFFPHDHARSRVFRWNEDGLAGICDRRQLICFSVALWNEHDPILKERLFGLTGNEGNHGEDVKEYYFYLDSTPTHSYMKYLYKYPHAAYPYSQLIEENRRRGKNQPEFELLDTGVFSENRYFDVVVEYAKGDVEDILVKISAT
;
A
#
# COMPACT_ATOMS: atom_id res chain seq x y z
N MET A 1 13.76 23.57 21.89
CA MET A 1 13.93 22.61 20.78
C MET A 1 12.94 21.47 21.03
N THR A 2 12.07 21.15 20.08
CA THR A 2 11.15 20.00 20.18
C THR A 2 11.95 18.69 20.11
N GLN A 3 11.34 17.57 20.51
CA GLN A 3 12.00 16.26 20.35
C GLN A 3 12.35 15.97 18.88
N GLU A 4 11.51 16.38 17.95
CA GLU A 4 11.77 16.17 16.52
C GLU A 4 12.94 17.03 16.01
N GLU A 5 13.06 18.28 16.46
CA GLU A 5 14.21 19.13 16.12
C GLU A 5 15.52 18.53 16.65
N ILE A 6 15.51 17.90 17.83
CA ILE A 6 16.66 17.18 18.37
C ILE A 6 17.02 15.98 17.46
N ARG A 7 16.05 15.14 17.10
CA ARG A 7 16.28 13.97 16.22
C ARG A 7 16.78 14.38 14.82
N LEU A 8 16.28 15.50 14.30
CA LEU A 8 16.74 16.07 13.04
C LEU A 8 18.18 16.58 13.14
N ALA A 9 18.54 17.24 14.24
CA ALA A 9 19.92 17.66 14.49
C ALA A 9 20.86 16.44 14.62
N GLU A 10 20.46 15.41 15.37
CA GLU A 10 21.22 14.16 15.49
C GLU A 10 21.40 13.44 14.15
N SER A 11 20.37 13.46 13.29
CA SER A 11 20.45 12.89 11.93
C SER A 11 21.40 13.67 11.04
N ARG A 12 21.31 15.01 11.05
CA ARG A 12 22.16 15.90 10.27
C ARG A 12 23.63 15.77 10.69
N ASP A 13 23.87 15.74 12.01
CA ASP A 13 25.21 15.62 12.59
C ASP A 13 25.72 14.16 12.58
N ARG A 14 24.94 13.22 12.01
CA ARG A 14 25.24 11.78 11.90
C ARG A 14 25.51 11.08 13.24
N LYS A 15 24.90 11.55 14.32
CA LYS A 15 24.96 10.93 15.66
C LYS A 15 24.01 9.73 15.77
N LYS A 16 22.82 9.85 15.18
CA LYS A 16 21.80 8.80 15.12
C LYS A 16 21.14 8.79 13.74
N HIS A 17 20.90 7.61 13.18
CA HIS A 17 20.32 7.46 11.85
C HIS A 17 18.79 7.30 11.91
N TRP A 18 18.08 8.32 12.41
CA TRP A 18 16.62 8.21 12.61
C TRP A 18 15.83 7.84 11.34
N LYS A 19 16.30 8.27 10.18
CA LYS A 19 15.73 7.95 8.85
C LYS A 19 16.21 6.59 8.29
N ARG A 20 16.77 5.71 9.13
CA ARG A 20 17.15 4.36 8.68
C ARG A 20 15.92 3.54 8.34
N TRP A 21 14.88 3.64 9.15
CA TRP A 21 13.61 2.95 8.99
C TRP A 21 12.51 3.94 8.65
N GLY A 22 11.63 3.60 7.73
CA GLY A 22 10.53 4.48 7.33
C GLY A 22 9.59 3.79 6.34
N PRO A 23 8.59 4.54 5.84
CA PRO A 23 7.60 4.03 4.90
C PRO A 23 8.20 4.09 3.47
N TYR A 24 9.28 3.36 3.26
CA TYR A 24 9.98 3.31 1.97
C TYR A 24 9.57 2.10 1.13
N LEU A 25 8.71 1.23 1.68
CA LEU A 25 8.10 0.11 1.00
C LEU A 25 6.90 0.61 0.19
N GLY A 26 6.82 0.25 -1.09
CA GLY A 26 5.64 0.59 -1.90
C GLY A 26 4.42 -0.22 -1.48
N GLU A 27 3.22 0.32 -1.62
CA GLU A 27 1.99 -0.42 -1.32
C GLU A 27 1.49 -1.27 -2.51
N ARG A 28 2.12 -1.10 -3.69
CA ARG A 28 1.88 -1.84 -4.93
C ARG A 28 3.14 -1.79 -5.80
N ALA A 29 3.59 -2.92 -6.32
CA ALA A 29 4.71 -2.98 -7.27
C ALA A 29 4.56 -3.99 -8.43
N TRP A 30 3.33 -4.44 -8.71
CA TRP A 30 3.02 -5.15 -9.96
C TRP A 30 2.87 -4.20 -11.15
N GLY A 31 2.99 -4.73 -12.38
CA GLY A 31 2.84 -3.94 -13.62
C GLY A 31 3.99 -2.98 -13.89
N THR A 32 5.18 -3.26 -13.35
CA THR A 32 6.34 -2.35 -13.45
C THR A 32 7.30 -2.76 -14.55
N VAL A 33 7.89 -1.77 -15.24
CA VAL A 33 8.85 -1.99 -16.33
C VAL A 33 10.09 -2.79 -15.88
N ARG A 34 10.46 -2.71 -14.59
CA ARG A 34 11.61 -3.45 -14.06
C ARG A 34 11.33 -4.95 -13.88
N GLU A 35 10.07 -5.32 -13.71
CA GLU A 35 9.63 -6.72 -13.57
C GLU A 35 9.14 -7.33 -14.89
N ASP A 36 9.26 -6.57 -15.98
CA ASP A 36 8.90 -7.00 -17.33
C ASP A 36 10.02 -7.84 -17.96
N TYR A 37 9.71 -9.12 -18.15
CA TYR A 37 10.54 -10.07 -18.88
C TYR A 37 9.83 -10.60 -20.13
N SER A 38 8.77 -9.91 -20.58
CA SER A 38 8.06 -10.25 -21.80
C SER A 38 8.93 -9.98 -23.04
N PRO A 39 8.72 -10.72 -24.14
CA PRO A 39 9.52 -10.58 -25.36
C PRO A 39 9.35 -9.22 -26.06
N TYR A 40 8.29 -8.46 -25.75
CA TYR A 40 7.91 -7.24 -26.48
C TYR A 40 7.73 -5.98 -25.60
N GLY A 41 8.06 -6.04 -24.31
CA GLY A 41 7.94 -4.87 -23.43
C GLY A 41 6.51 -4.56 -22.98
N ASN A 42 5.75 -5.59 -22.58
CA ASN A 42 4.37 -5.49 -22.09
C ASN A 42 4.27 -5.61 -20.56
N ALA A 43 4.89 -4.66 -19.85
CA ALA A 43 5.01 -4.68 -18.39
C ALA A 43 3.67 -4.83 -17.64
N TRP A 44 2.64 -4.12 -18.12
CA TRP A 44 1.33 -4.06 -17.47
C TRP A 44 0.56 -5.39 -17.54
N GLU A 45 0.74 -6.18 -18.59
CA GLU A 45 0.08 -7.49 -18.71
C GLU A 45 0.98 -8.65 -18.30
N PHE A 46 2.30 -8.50 -18.40
CA PHE A 46 3.25 -9.55 -18.05
C PHE A 46 3.28 -9.85 -16.54
N PHE A 47 3.13 -8.81 -15.72
CA PHE A 47 3.13 -8.94 -14.27
C PHE A 47 1.85 -8.39 -13.63
N PRO A 48 0.73 -9.13 -13.74
CA PRO A 48 -0.56 -8.73 -13.19
C PRO A 48 -0.59 -8.86 -11.66
N HIS A 49 -1.60 -8.26 -11.04
CA HIS A 49 -1.88 -8.39 -9.61
C HIS A 49 -1.91 -9.85 -9.12
N ASP A 50 -2.44 -10.78 -9.93
CA ASP A 50 -2.53 -12.20 -9.55
C ASP A 50 -1.15 -12.86 -9.39
N HIS A 51 -0.15 -12.42 -10.16
CA HIS A 51 1.22 -12.89 -9.97
C HIS A 51 1.89 -12.22 -8.76
N ALA A 52 1.51 -10.98 -8.43
CA ALA A 52 2.13 -10.19 -7.36
C ALA A 52 2.11 -10.90 -5.99
N ARG A 53 1.07 -11.70 -5.73
CA ARG A 53 0.91 -12.48 -4.49
C ARG A 53 1.69 -13.79 -4.44
N SER A 54 2.27 -14.23 -5.55
CA SER A 54 2.86 -15.58 -5.67
C SER A 54 4.18 -15.60 -6.43
N ARG A 55 4.76 -14.42 -6.70
CA ARG A 55 6.02 -14.27 -7.40
C ARG A 55 6.99 -13.51 -6.51
N VAL A 56 8.24 -13.98 -6.50
CA VAL A 56 9.35 -13.27 -5.88
C VAL A 56 9.76 -12.11 -6.78
N PHE A 57 9.84 -10.90 -6.21
CA PHE A 57 10.23 -9.71 -6.94
C PHE A 57 11.75 -9.67 -7.02
N ARG A 58 12.29 -9.12 -8.11
CA ARG A 58 13.74 -9.00 -8.33
C ARG A 58 14.25 -7.59 -8.06
N TRP A 59 13.40 -6.59 -8.28
CA TRP A 59 13.81 -5.18 -8.25
C TRP A 59 13.04 -4.31 -7.27
N ASN A 60 12.05 -4.86 -6.58
CA ASN A 60 11.25 -4.14 -5.60
C ASN A 60 10.65 -5.09 -4.56
N GLU A 61 9.91 -4.56 -3.60
CA GLU A 61 9.02 -5.24 -2.67
C GLU A 61 7.79 -4.36 -2.48
N ASP A 62 6.65 -4.97 -2.13
CA ASP A 62 5.47 -4.22 -1.72
C ASP A 62 4.84 -4.74 -0.43
N GLY A 63 4.02 -3.90 0.20
CA GLY A 63 3.30 -4.27 1.42
C GLY A 63 2.38 -3.18 1.93
N LEU A 64 1.18 -3.57 2.35
CA LEU A 64 0.18 -2.68 2.94
C LEU A 64 0.68 -2.11 4.26
N ALA A 65 0.59 -0.77 4.40
CA ALA A 65 1.01 -0.03 5.59
C ALA A 65 2.45 -0.35 6.04
N GLY A 66 3.33 -0.70 5.10
CA GLY A 66 4.63 -1.28 5.41
C GLY A 66 5.72 -0.27 5.74
N ILE A 67 6.75 -0.76 6.42
CA ILE A 67 8.02 -0.06 6.64
C ILE A 67 9.18 -0.95 6.21
N CYS A 68 10.30 -0.34 5.85
CA CYS A 68 11.54 -1.06 5.64
C CYS A 68 12.73 -0.21 6.05
N ASP A 69 13.89 -0.84 6.15
CA ASP A 69 15.13 -0.09 6.25
C ASP A 69 15.42 0.60 4.89
N ARG A 70 16.22 1.66 4.87
CA ARG A 70 16.50 2.46 3.66
C ARG A 70 17.13 1.68 2.49
N ARG A 71 17.60 0.44 2.74
CA ARG A 71 18.11 -0.46 1.70
C ARG A 71 17.13 -1.57 1.33
N GLN A 72 15.96 -1.60 1.98
CA GLN A 72 14.88 -2.56 1.74
C GLN A 72 15.35 -4.02 1.90
N LEU A 73 16.26 -4.25 2.85
CA LEU A 73 16.76 -5.58 3.20
C LEU A 73 15.84 -6.28 4.18
N ILE A 74 15.16 -5.50 5.04
CA ILE A 74 14.14 -5.99 5.95
C ILE A 74 12.87 -5.18 5.71
N CYS A 75 11.80 -5.90 5.35
CA CYS A 75 10.47 -5.35 5.14
C CYS A 75 9.54 -5.87 6.23
N PHE A 76 8.69 -4.99 6.74
CA PHE A 76 7.58 -5.32 7.62
C PHE A 76 6.31 -4.74 6.98
N SER A 77 5.26 -5.54 6.88
CA SER A 77 3.97 -5.13 6.33
C SER A 77 2.82 -5.86 7.01
N VAL A 78 1.60 -5.35 6.80
CA VAL A 78 0.38 -5.93 7.36
C VAL A 78 -0.33 -6.74 6.28
N ALA A 79 -0.82 -7.93 6.64
CA ALA A 79 -1.75 -8.71 5.83
C ALA A 79 -3.05 -8.90 6.61
N LEU A 80 -4.18 -8.66 5.97
CA LEU A 80 -5.51 -8.74 6.58
C LEU A 80 -6.36 -9.80 5.88
N TRP A 81 -7.33 -10.35 6.61
CA TRP A 81 -8.34 -11.22 6.03
C TRP A 81 -9.66 -11.04 6.78
N ASN A 82 -10.71 -10.68 6.05
CA ASN A 82 -12.07 -10.51 6.57
C ASN A 82 -12.88 -11.82 6.55
N GLU A 83 -12.22 -12.97 6.36
CA GLU A 83 -12.81 -14.31 6.20
C GLU A 83 -13.62 -14.52 4.90
N HIS A 84 -13.84 -13.47 4.11
CA HIS A 84 -14.63 -13.49 2.89
C HIS A 84 -13.78 -13.29 1.63
N ASP A 85 -12.65 -12.60 1.73
CA ASP A 85 -11.76 -12.36 0.61
C ASP A 85 -11.16 -13.67 0.11
N PRO A 86 -11.02 -13.83 -1.22
CA PRO A 86 -10.38 -15.01 -1.80
C PRO A 86 -8.86 -15.05 -1.56
N ILE A 87 -8.28 -13.94 -1.08
CA ILE A 87 -6.85 -13.77 -0.83
C ILE A 87 -6.60 -12.90 0.40
N LEU A 88 -5.39 -12.96 0.95
CA LEU A 88 -4.96 -11.99 1.97
C LEU A 88 -4.84 -10.60 1.36
N LYS A 89 -5.35 -9.61 2.08
CA LYS A 89 -5.18 -8.20 1.75
C LYS A 89 -3.83 -7.71 2.30
N GLU A 90 -2.80 -7.91 1.49
CA GLU A 90 -1.39 -7.64 1.84
C GLU A 90 -0.79 -6.46 1.05
N ARG A 91 -1.54 -5.91 0.07
CA ARG A 91 -1.16 -4.78 -0.78
C ARG A 91 -2.39 -4.06 -1.30
N LEU A 92 -2.21 -2.84 -1.79
CA LEU A 92 -3.31 -2.09 -2.42
C LEU A 92 -3.61 -2.65 -3.81
N PHE A 93 -4.90 -2.85 -4.09
CA PHE A 93 -5.36 -3.21 -5.41
C PHE A 93 -5.53 -1.97 -6.30
N GLY A 94 -5.35 -2.18 -7.60
CA GLY A 94 -5.69 -1.18 -8.59
C GLY A 94 -5.76 -1.76 -9.98
N LEU A 95 -6.06 -0.91 -10.93
CA LEU A 95 -6.17 -1.21 -12.35
C LEU A 95 -4.85 -0.87 -13.05
N THR A 96 -4.51 -1.67 -14.05
CA THR A 96 -3.52 -1.33 -15.08
C THR A 96 -4.10 -0.28 -16.03
N GLY A 97 -3.25 0.32 -16.87
CA GLY A 97 -3.70 1.27 -17.91
C GLY A 97 -4.72 0.69 -18.90
N ASN A 98 -4.71 -0.63 -19.14
CA ASN A 98 -5.66 -1.31 -20.03
C ASN A 98 -6.97 -1.69 -19.31
N GLU A 99 -7.01 -1.59 -17.98
CA GLU A 99 -8.17 -1.94 -17.16
C GLU A 99 -8.99 -0.72 -16.75
N GLY A 100 -8.35 0.43 -16.56
CA GLY A 100 -9.04 1.70 -16.26
C GLY A 100 -9.43 2.45 -17.54
N ASN A 101 -10.60 3.09 -17.52
CA ASN A 101 -11.07 3.98 -18.59
C ASN A 101 -10.24 5.28 -18.69
N HIS A 102 -9.57 5.68 -17.60
CA HIS A 102 -8.67 6.83 -17.53
C HIS A 102 -7.22 6.48 -17.18
N GLY A 103 -6.85 5.19 -17.23
CA GLY A 103 -5.48 4.72 -17.03
C GLY A 103 -5.30 3.87 -15.77
N GLU A 104 -4.10 3.93 -15.18
CA GLU A 104 -3.83 3.24 -13.90
C GLU A 104 -4.56 3.92 -12.76
N ASP A 105 -5.17 3.12 -11.89
CA ASP A 105 -6.05 3.65 -10.85
C ASP A 105 -6.04 2.75 -9.61
N VAL A 106 -5.87 3.32 -8.43
CA VAL A 106 -5.86 2.58 -7.16
C VAL A 106 -7.28 2.55 -6.63
N LYS A 107 -7.84 1.35 -6.45
CA LYS A 107 -9.26 1.19 -6.11
C LYS A 107 -9.52 1.05 -4.62
N GLU A 108 -8.68 1.67 -3.79
CA GLU A 108 -8.65 1.47 -2.34
C GLU A 108 -8.86 2.78 -1.60
N TYR A 109 -9.37 2.71 -0.36
CA TYR A 109 -9.47 3.88 0.52
C TYR A 109 -8.48 3.77 1.68
N TYR A 110 -7.46 4.62 1.63
CA TYR A 110 -6.39 4.66 2.60
C TYR A 110 -5.85 6.07 2.79
N PHE A 111 -5.26 6.33 3.95
CA PHE A 111 -4.85 7.67 4.36
C PHE A 111 -3.57 7.61 5.19
N TYR A 112 -2.58 8.42 4.82
CA TYR A 112 -1.47 8.75 5.71
C TYR A 112 -1.94 9.85 6.66
N LEU A 113 -2.12 9.50 7.92
CA LEU A 113 -2.68 10.40 8.93
C LEU A 113 -1.60 11.23 9.63
N ASP A 114 -0.42 10.66 9.83
CA ASP A 114 0.72 11.36 10.44
C ASP A 114 2.04 10.72 10.02
N SER A 115 3.10 11.53 9.91
CA SER A 115 4.47 11.07 9.73
C SER A 115 5.43 12.22 10.06
N THR A 116 6.15 12.08 11.17
CA THR A 116 7.23 13.01 11.52
C THR A 116 8.38 12.94 10.49
N PRO A 117 9.15 14.03 10.26
CA PRO A 117 10.28 14.03 9.32
C PRO A 117 11.35 12.97 9.54
N THR A 118 11.52 12.49 10.78
CA THR A 118 12.41 11.39 11.15
C THR A 118 11.73 10.01 11.16
N HIS A 119 10.44 9.96 10.83
CA HIS A 119 9.59 8.77 10.97
C HIS A 119 9.64 8.18 12.38
N SER A 120 9.81 9.04 13.40
CA SER A 120 9.78 8.64 14.81
C SER A 120 8.37 8.32 15.29
N TYR A 121 7.37 8.88 14.61
CA TYR A 121 5.98 8.45 14.64
C TYR A 121 5.40 8.45 13.23
N MET A 122 4.58 7.45 12.92
CA MET A 122 3.82 7.29 11.68
C MET A 122 2.45 6.68 11.97
N LYS A 123 1.44 7.14 11.25
CA LYS A 123 0.06 6.63 11.38
C LYS A 123 -0.60 6.50 10.01
N TYR A 124 -1.16 5.33 9.76
CA TYR A 124 -1.85 4.97 8.53
C TYR A 124 -3.25 4.44 8.85
N LEU A 125 -4.23 4.76 8.01
CA LEU A 125 -5.58 4.23 8.07
C LEU A 125 -5.93 3.56 6.75
N TYR A 126 -6.46 2.34 6.82
CA TYR A 126 -7.02 1.60 5.70
C TYR A 126 -8.47 1.23 5.98
N LYS A 127 -9.35 1.47 5.00
CA LYS A 127 -10.76 1.06 5.06
C LYS A 127 -10.87 -0.34 4.44
N TYR A 128 -11.07 -1.35 5.29
CA TYR A 128 -11.13 -2.75 4.83
C TYR A 128 -12.58 -3.27 4.84
N PRO A 129 -13.18 -3.68 3.71
CA PRO A 129 -14.58 -4.06 3.71
C PRO A 129 -14.88 -5.30 4.53
N HIS A 130 -16.06 -5.37 5.15
CA HIS A 130 -16.53 -6.59 5.82
C HIS A 130 -16.87 -7.70 4.81
N ALA A 131 -17.38 -7.33 3.64
CA ALA A 131 -17.68 -8.25 2.56
C ALA A 131 -16.44 -8.54 1.70
N ALA A 132 -16.49 -9.59 0.89
CA ALA A 132 -15.44 -9.90 -0.08
C ALA A 132 -15.17 -8.69 -1.00
N TYR A 133 -13.89 -8.38 -1.18
CA TYR A 133 -13.46 -7.25 -2.00
C TYR A 133 -13.83 -7.47 -3.48
N PRO A 134 -14.46 -6.48 -4.14
CA PRO A 134 -15.11 -6.66 -5.46
C PRO A 134 -14.13 -6.53 -6.64
N TYR A 135 -13.06 -7.34 -6.66
CA TYR A 135 -12.00 -7.29 -7.69
C TYR A 135 -12.54 -7.36 -9.12
N SER A 136 -13.33 -8.39 -9.45
CA SER A 136 -13.84 -8.60 -10.81
C SER A 136 -14.78 -7.49 -11.25
N GLN A 137 -15.66 -7.04 -10.37
CA GLN A 137 -16.61 -5.95 -10.67
C GLN A 137 -15.86 -4.65 -11.02
N LEU A 138 -14.82 -4.30 -10.25
CA LEU A 138 -13.99 -3.13 -10.52
C LEU A 138 -13.30 -3.21 -11.88
N ILE A 139 -12.76 -4.38 -12.24
CA ILE A 139 -12.08 -4.58 -13.53
C ILE A 139 -13.10 -4.52 -14.68
N GLU A 140 -14.19 -5.27 -14.60
CA GLU A 140 -15.17 -5.43 -15.67
C GLU A 140 -15.89 -4.12 -15.99
N GLU A 141 -16.33 -3.39 -14.97
CA GLU A 141 -17.04 -2.13 -15.17
C GLU A 141 -16.13 -1.03 -15.72
N ASN A 142 -14.89 -0.92 -15.23
CA ASN A 142 -13.95 0.08 -15.76
C ASN A 142 -13.53 -0.24 -17.20
N ARG A 143 -13.35 -1.52 -17.57
CA ARG A 143 -13.10 -1.92 -18.97
C ARG A 143 -14.28 -1.59 -19.90
N ARG A 144 -15.52 -1.66 -19.40
CA ARG A 144 -16.73 -1.35 -20.17
C ARG A 144 -16.89 0.16 -20.41
N ARG A 145 -16.43 1.00 -19.49
CA ARG A 145 -16.57 2.45 -19.57
C ARG A 145 -15.59 3.04 -20.58
N GLY A 146 -16.09 3.99 -21.36
CA GLY A 146 -15.26 4.78 -22.28
C GLY A 146 -14.67 6.02 -21.60
N LYS A 147 -13.73 6.69 -22.28
CA LYS A 147 -13.05 7.91 -21.79
C LYS A 147 -13.98 9.06 -21.41
N ASN A 148 -15.21 9.07 -21.94
CA ASN A 148 -16.21 10.12 -21.67
C ASN A 148 -17.09 9.82 -20.44
N GLN A 149 -16.89 8.69 -19.77
CA GLN A 149 -17.60 8.31 -18.55
C GLN A 149 -16.68 8.46 -17.34
N PRO A 150 -17.21 8.72 -16.13
CA PRO A 150 -16.40 8.71 -14.91
C PRO A 150 -15.86 7.31 -14.63
N GLU A 151 -14.77 7.22 -13.88
CA GLU A 151 -14.27 5.96 -13.32
C GLU A 151 -15.34 5.29 -12.44
N PHE A 152 -15.34 3.96 -12.41
CA PHE A 152 -16.16 3.20 -11.47
C PHE A 152 -15.34 2.93 -10.22
N GLU A 153 -15.75 3.53 -9.09
CA GLU A 153 -15.01 3.51 -7.85
C GLU A 153 -15.43 2.38 -6.91
N LEU A 154 -14.57 2.05 -5.93
CA LEU A 154 -14.91 1.07 -4.91
C LEU A 154 -16.17 1.46 -4.12
N LEU A 155 -16.44 2.76 -3.93
CA LEU A 155 -17.70 3.21 -3.33
C LEU A 155 -18.94 2.84 -4.16
N ASP A 156 -18.84 2.84 -5.49
CA ASP A 156 -19.96 2.55 -6.38
C ASP A 156 -20.38 1.07 -6.35
N THR A 157 -19.50 0.19 -5.85
CA THR A 157 -19.77 -1.24 -5.69
C THR A 157 -20.79 -1.53 -4.58
N GLY A 158 -20.99 -0.59 -3.66
CA GLY A 158 -21.80 -0.78 -2.45
C GLY A 158 -21.13 -1.62 -1.37
N VAL A 159 -19.84 -2.00 -1.52
CA VAL A 159 -19.15 -2.82 -0.51
C VAL A 159 -19.05 -2.11 0.85
N PHE A 160 -19.05 -0.77 0.87
CA PHE A 160 -19.07 0.06 2.06
C PHE A 160 -20.46 0.57 2.46
N SER A 161 -21.52 0.15 1.78
CA SER A 161 -22.89 0.53 2.15
C SER A 161 -23.17 0.15 3.61
N GLU A 162 -23.94 1.00 4.29
CA GLU A 162 -24.25 0.84 5.73
C GLU A 162 -23.02 0.84 6.64
N ASN A 163 -21.92 1.48 6.22
CA ASN A 163 -20.64 1.53 6.96
C ASN A 163 -20.05 0.15 7.25
N ARG A 164 -20.19 -0.80 6.31
CA ARG A 164 -19.65 -2.16 6.44
C ARG A 164 -18.17 -2.24 6.08
N TYR A 165 -17.34 -1.66 6.91
CA TYR A 165 -15.89 -1.74 6.81
C TYR A 165 -15.25 -1.64 8.20
N PHE A 166 -14.07 -2.23 8.30
CA PHE A 166 -13.16 -2.02 9.41
C PHE A 166 -12.32 -0.77 9.15
N ASP A 167 -12.11 0.01 10.20
CA ASP A 167 -11.02 0.97 10.26
C ASP A 167 -9.77 0.27 10.77
N VAL A 168 -8.84 -0.02 9.84
CA VAL A 168 -7.55 -0.61 10.17
C VAL A 168 -6.52 0.50 10.32
N VAL A 169 -6.20 0.83 11.57
CA VAL A 169 -5.21 1.83 11.93
C VAL A 169 -3.89 1.13 12.25
N VAL A 170 -2.83 1.51 11.54
CA VAL A 170 -1.47 1.03 11.76
C VAL A 170 -0.61 2.20 12.24
N GLU A 171 0.01 2.03 13.39
CA GLU A 171 0.87 3.03 14.03
C GLU A 171 2.26 2.44 14.26
N TYR A 172 3.26 3.26 13.95
CA TYR A 172 4.66 2.99 14.27
C TYR A 172 5.20 4.10 15.15
N ALA A 173 5.90 3.74 16.22
CA ALA A 173 6.60 4.68 17.09
C ALA A 173 8.02 4.19 17.36
N LYS A 174 8.99 5.10 17.38
CA LYS A 174 10.39 4.76 17.68
C LYS A 174 10.74 5.13 19.12
N GLY A 175 11.13 4.14 19.91
CA GLY A 175 11.80 4.35 21.20
C GLY A 175 13.26 4.81 20.99
N ASP A 176 13.92 4.26 19.98
CA ASP A 176 15.22 4.67 19.44
C ASP A 176 15.33 4.26 17.95
N VAL A 177 16.46 4.52 17.29
CA VAL A 177 16.69 4.27 15.85
C VAL A 177 16.36 2.83 15.42
N GLU A 178 16.67 1.83 16.25
CA GLU A 178 16.43 0.40 15.98
C GLU A 178 15.33 -0.20 16.86
N ASP A 179 14.64 0.62 17.65
CA ASP A 179 13.57 0.18 18.55
C ASP A 179 12.23 0.73 18.03
N ILE A 180 11.50 -0.12 17.32
CA ILE A 180 10.26 0.22 16.62
C ILE A 180 9.11 -0.53 17.28
N LEU A 181 8.18 0.23 17.84
CA LEU A 181 6.91 -0.25 18.37
C LEU A 181 5.86 -0.21 17.27
N VAL A 182 5.08 -1.28 17.18
CA VAL A 182 4.01 -1.43 16.19
C VAL A 182 2.69 -1.60 16.94
N LYS A 183 1.67 -0.85 16.54
CA LYS A 183 0.30 -1.04 16.99
C LYS A 183 -0.62 -1.13 15.79
N ILE A 184 -1.42 -2.18 15.76
CA ILE A 184 -2.45 -2.40 14.73
C ILE A 184 -3.78 -2.48 15.47
N SER A 185 -4.75 -1.66 15.06
CA SER A 185 -6.12 -1.67 15.59
C SER A 185 -7.09 -1.83 14.44
N ALA A 186 -8.03 -2.77 14.55
CA ALA A 186 -9.14 -2.93 13.62
C ALA A 186 -10.44 -2.76 14.41
N THR A 187 -11.29 -1.81 14.01
CA THR A 187 -12.55 -1.47 14.67
C THR A 187 -13.69 -1.38 13.69
#